data_AF-A0A496T5L7-F1
#
_entry.id   AF-A0A496T5L7-F1
#
_cell.length_a   1.000
_cell.length_b   1.000
_cell.length_c   1.000
_cell.angle_alpha   90.00
_cell.angle_beta   90.00
_cell.angle_gamma   90.00
#
_symmetry.space_group_name_H-M   'P 1'
#
loop_
_entity.id
_entity.type
_entity.pdbx_description
1 polymer ?
#
loop_
_entity_poly.entity_id
_entity_poly.type
_entity_poly.pdbx_seq_one_letter_code
_entity_poly.pdbx_strand_id
1 'polypeptide(L)'
;CAHALSGVGRSITKKFGGVTPVEIIAHTLRRFGGDGIKVAVEISVMAADAGLIPTDREIIAVGGSGGGADAAIVLKAAHMNNFFDLEIREIIAKPRQKEQ
;
A
#
# COMPACT_ATOMS: atom_id res chain seq x y z
N CYS A 1 9.97 -9.35 -6.10
CA CYS A 1 9.95 -8.40 -4.96
C CYS A 1 9.07 -8.94 -3.84
N ALA A 2 9.43 -8.64 -2.59
CA ALA A 2 8.55 -8.88 -1.45
C ALA A 2 7.53 -7.73 -1.31
N HIS A 3 6.35 -8.03 -0.75
CA HIS A 3 5.31 -7.05 -0.45
C HIS A 3 5.77 -6.11 0.68
N ALA A 4 5.92 -4.81 0.40
CA ALA A 4 6.45 -3.82 1.35
C ALA A 4 5.62 -3.73 2.64
N LEU A 5 4.30 -3.93 2.59
CA LEU A 5 3.39 -3.85 3.73
C LEU A 5 3.06 -5.23 4.32
N SER A 6 3.94 -6.22 4.17
CA SER A 6 3.81 -7.49 4.90
C SER A 6 5.15 -8.21 5.12
N GLY A 7 5.99 -8.31 4.08
CA GLY A 7 7.36 -8.84 4.13
C GLY A 7 7.52 -10.11 4.97
N VAL A 8 8.62 -10.17 5.72
CA VAL A 8 8.92 -11.26 6.67
C VAL A 8 7.90 -11.29 7.83
N GLY A 9 7.31 -10.15 8.18
CA GLY A 9 6.29 -10.06 9.23
C GLY A 9 5.12 -11.00 9.00
N ARG A 10 4.71 -11.20 7.74
CA ARG A 10 3.66 -12.16 7.39
C ARG A 10 4.00 -13.60 7.75
N SER A 11 5.26 -14.00 7.61
CA SER A 11 5.73 -15.34 7.96
C SER A 11 5.70 -15.56 9.48
N ILE A 12 6.08 -14.53 10.25
CA ILE A 12 6.01 -14.55 11.72
C ILE A 12 4.55 -14.74 12.16
N THR A 13 3.65 -13.90 11.65
CA THR A 13 2.22 -13.97 11.97
C THR A 13 1.60 -15.32 11.59
N LYS A 14 1.95 -15.89 10.43
CA LYS A 14 1.46 -17.22 10.03
C LYS A 14 1.98 -18.35 10.92
N LYS A 15 3.21 -18.26 11.41
CA LYS A 15 3.85 -19.34 12.17
C LYS A 15 3.50 -19.29 13.65
N PHE A 16 3.44 -18.10 14.23
CA PHE A 16 3.36 -17.88 15.68
C PHE A 16 2.08 -17.14 16.11
N GLY A 17 1.24 -16.69 15.18
CA GLY A 17 0.11 -15.81 15.46
C GLY A 17 0.53 -14.36 15.72
N GLY A 18 -0.43 -13.53 16.13
CA GLY A 18 -0.21 -12.10 16.41
C GLY A 18 -0.36 -11.19 15.19
N VAL A 19 0.25 -10.01 15.27
CA VAL A 19 0.28 -9.01 14.18
C VAL A 19 1.55 -8.18 14.28
N THR A 20 2.15 -7.83 13.15
CA THR A 20 3.32 -6.96 13.10
C THR A 20 2.94 -5.48 12.91
N PRO A 21 3.78 -4.51 13.31
CA PRO A 21 3.50 -3.09 13.06
C PRO A 21 3.22 -2.77 11.59
N VAL A 22 3.94 -3.42 10.67
CA VAL A 22 3.75 -3.27 9.22
C VAL A 22 2.36 -3.78 8.79
N GLU A 23 1.90 -4.91 9.34
CA GLU A 23 0.55 -5.41 9.09
C GLU A 23 -0.53 -4.47 9.69
N ILE A 24 -0.27 -3.81 10.82
CA ILE A 24 -1.19 -2.79 11.38
C ILE A 24 -1.39 -1.63 10.40
N ILE A 25 -0.31 -1.12 9.79
CA ILE A 25 -0.38 -0.08 8.76
C ILE A 25 -1.21 -0.57 7.56
N ALA A 26 -0.94 -1.79 7.08
CA ALA A 26 -1.72 -2.40 5.99
C ALA A 26 -3.22 -2.49 6.32
N HIS A 27 -3.56 -2.95 7.54
CA HIS A 27 -4.94 -3.03 8.02
C HIS A 27 -5.59 -1.66 8.17
N THR A 28 -4.82 -0.63 8.49
CA THR A 28 -5.28 0.76 8.57
C THR A 28 -5.60 1.30 7.19
N LEU A 29 -4.72 1.12 6.21
CA LEU A 29 -4.95 1.57 4.82
C LEU A 29 -6.17 0.89 4.20
N ARG A 30 -6.41 -0.40 4.51
CA ARG A 30 -7.62 -1.12 4.10
C ARG A 30 -8.93 -0.47 4.56
N ARG A 31 -8.89 0.41 5.57
CA ARG A 31 -10.08 1.15 6.01
C ARG A 31 -10.55 2.17 4.98
N PHE A 32 -9.68 2.63 4.09
CA PHE A 32 -9.97 3.66 3.09
C PHE A 32 -10.59 3.14 1.79
N GLY A 33 -11.17 1.94 1.77
CA GLY A 33 -11.87 1.41 0.58
C GLY A 33 -11.54 -0.03 0.20
N GLY A 34 -10.94 -0.83 1.08
CA GLY A 34 -10.58 -2.22 0.78
C GLY A 34 -9.10 -2.40 0.50
N ASP A 35 -8.72 -3.52 -0.12
CA ASP A 35 -7.32 -3.83 -0.40
C ASP A 35 -6.69 -2.87 -1.42
N GLY A 36 -7.48 -2.32 -2.35
CA GLY A 36 -6.99 -1.45 -3.42
C GLY A 36 -6.14 -0.27 -2.94
N ILE A 37 -6.57 0.46 -1.90
CA ILE A 37 -5.77 1.60 -1.36
C ILE A 37 -4.46 1.12 -0.73
N LYS A 38 -4.51 0.04 0.06
CA LYS A 38 -3.31 -0.56 0.65
C LYS A 38 -2.35 -1.01 -0.44
N VAL A 39 -2.87 -1.65 -1.49
CA VAL A 39 -2.07 -2.15 -2.62
C VAL A 39 -1.43 -0.97 -3.36
N ALA A 40 -2.18 0.09 -3.67
CA ALA A 40 -1.66 1.27 -4.34
C ALA A 40 -0.47 1.89 -3.59
N VAL A 41 -0.57 2.03 -2.26
CA VAL A 41 0.56 2.49 -1.43
C VAL A 41 1.73 1.51 -1.43
N GLU A 42 1.44 0.21 -1.27
CA GLU A 42 2.47 -0.84 -1.20
C GLU A 42 3.31 -0.92 -2.48
N ILE A 43 2.66 -0.91 -3.66
CA ILE A 43 3.36 -0.99 -4.94
C ILE A 43 4.14 0.28 -5.24
N SER A 44 3.68 1.46 -4.77
CA SER A 44 4.45 2.70 -4.89
C SER A 44 5.75 2.63 -4.12
N VAL A 45 5.74 2.15 -2.88
CA VAL A 45 6.97 1.99 -2.09
C VAL A 45 7.90 0.98 -2.77
N MET A 46 7.38 -0.16 -3.23
CA MET A 46 8.16 -1.17 -3.95
C MET A 46 8.78 -0.63 -5.25
N ALA A 47 8.04 0.18 -6.00
CA ALA A 47 8.51 0.78 -7.24
C ALA A 47 9.55 1.87 -6.98
N ALA A 48 9.40 2.65 -5.90
CA ALA A 48 10.38 3.65 -5.48
C ALA A 48 11.69 2.98 -5.07
N ASP A 49 11.65 1.93 -4.25
CA ASP A 49 12.83 1.15 -3.84
C ASP A 49 13.54 0.49 -5.04
N ALA A 50 12.80 0.13 -6.09
CA ALA A 50 13.36 -0.40 -7.33
C ALA A 50 13.92 0.68 -8.28
N GLY A 51 13.81 1.96 -7.94
CA GLY A 51 14.23 3.08 -8.79
C GLY A 51 13.38 3.26 -10.04
N LEU A 52 12.15 2.72 -10.07
CA LEU A 52 11.26 2.75 -11.23
C LEU A 52 10.33 3.96 -11.26
N ILE A 53 10.09 4.58 -10.11
CA ILE A 53 9.32 5.81 -10.00
C ILE A 53 10.08 6.86 -9.19
N PRO A 54 9.83 8.15 -9.45
CA PRO A 54 10.43 9.24 -8.69
C PRO A 54 9.79 9.40 -7.30
N THR A 55 10.56 9.91 -6.35
CA THR A 55 10.13 10.25 -4.98
C THR A 55 10.07 11.76 -4.73
N ASP A 56 10.43 12.57 -5.73
CA ASP A 56 10.47 14.04 -5.68
C ASP A 56 9.26 14.72 -6.36
N ARG A 57 8.37 13.94 -6.99
CA ARG A 57 7.14 14.44 -7.63
C ARG A 57 5.97 13.49 -7.42
N GLU A 58 4.77 13.98 -7.73
CA GLU A 58 3.53 13.23 -7.60
C GLU A 58 3.39 12.17 -8.71
N ILE A 59 2.77 11.05 -8.36
CA ILE A 59 2.42 9.95 -9.25
C ILE A 59 0.98 9.51 -9.01
N ILE A 60 0.40 8.81 -9.98
CA ILE A 60 -0.86 8.08 -9.82
C ILE A 60 -0.55 6.61 -9.57
N ALA A 61 -1.08 6.07 -8.48
CA ALA A 61 -1.02 4.65 -8.17
C ALA A 61 -2.41 4.03 -8.24
N VAL A 62 -2.49 2.85 -8.85
CA VAL A 62 -3.74 2.11 -9.05
C VAL A 62 -3.61 0.75 -8.38
N GLY A 63 -4.61 0.38 -7.57
CA GLY A 63 -4.68 -0.88 -6.86
C GLY A 63 -6.04 -1.56 -7.04
N GLY A 64 -6.12 -2.83 -6.63
CA GLY A 64 -7.33 -3.64 -6.72
C GLY A 64 -7.53 -4.53 -5.49
N SER A 65 -8.77 -4.98 -5.29
CA SER A 65 -9.13 -5.98 -4.28
C SER A 65 -9.46 -7.31 -4.97
N GLY A 66 -8.73 -8.38 -4.63
CA GLY A 66 -8.90 -9.71 -5.22
C GLY A 66 -8.44 -9.82 -6.68
N GLY A 67 -9.15 -9.17 -7.61
CA GLY A 67 -8.84 -9.13 -9.03
C GLY A 67 -9.26 -7.81 -9.69
N GLY A 68 -8.54 -7.40 -10.74
CA GLY A 68 -8.78 -6.12 -11.41
C GLY A 68 -8.22 -4.92 -10.63
N ALA A 69 -8.83 -3.74 -10.83
CA ALA A 69 -8.46 -2.49 -10.19
C ALA A 69 -9.72 -1.74 -9.75
N ASP A 70 -9.76 -1.29 -8.50
CA ASP A 70 -10.92 -0.66 -7.86
C ASP A 70 -10.58 0.64 -7.12
N ALA A 71 -9.29 0.97 -6.97
CA ALA A 71 -8.82 2.15 -6.28
C ALA A 71 -7.71 2.86 -7.07
N ALA A 72 -7.74 4.19 -7.06
CA ALA A 72 -6.71 5.03 -7.66
C ALA A 72 -6.45 6.26 -6.79
N ILE A 73 -5.18 6.57 -6.55
CA ILE A 73 -4.74 7.68 -5.68
C ILE A 73 -3.61 8.47 -6.34
N VAL A 74 -3.57 9.77 -6.07
CA VAL A 74 -2.40 10.61 -6.32
C VAL A 74 -1.56 10.62 -5.04
N LEU A 75 -0.26 10.33 -5.16
CA LEU A 75 0.65 10.35 -4.01
C LEU A 75 2.05 10.83 -4.39
N LYS A 76 2.78 11.30 -3.39
CA LYS A 76 4.23 11.45 -3.44
C LYS A 76 4.85 10.21 -2.77
N ALA A 77 5.60 9.42 -3.53
CA ALA A 77 6.16 8.16 -3.06
C ALA A 77 7.37 8.38 -2.15
N ALA A 78 7.65 7.39 -1.30
CA ALA A 78 8.84 7.33 -0.46
C ALA A 78 9.40 5.89 -0.47
N HIS A 79 10.65 5.75 -0.05
CA HIS A 79 11.31 4.46 0.11
C HIS A 79 10.86 3.76 1.39
N MET A 80 11.14 2.47 1.51
CA MET A 80 10.77 1.70 2.71
C MET A 80 11.48 2.21 3.98
N ASN A 81 12.71 2.73 3.86
CA ASN A 81 13.47 3.25 4.99
C ASN A 81 13.01 4.65 5.46
N ASN A 82 12.23 5.37 4.66
CA ASN A 82 11.61 6.65 5.01
C ASN A 82 10.09 6.65 4.72
N PHE A 83 9.44 5.51 4.97
CA PHE A 83 8.04 5.27 4.62
C PHE A 83 7.07 6.39 5.07
N PHE A 84 7.32 7.02 6.21
CA PHE A 84 6.46 8.07 6.75
C PHE A 84 6.57 9.42 6.02
N ASP A 85 7.52 9.56 5.08
CA ASP A 85 7.58 10.70 4.16
C ASP A 85 6.60 10.54 2.97
N LEU A 86 5.96 9.36 2.83
CA LEU A 86 4.94 9.13 1.81
C LEU A 86 3.69 9.94 2.11
N GLU A 87 3.17 10.63 1.10
CA GLU A 87 1.99 11.47 1.23
C GLU A 87 0.93 11.08 0.19
N ILE A 88 -0.26 10.68 0.66
CA ILE A 88 -1.43 10.53 -0.19
C ILE A 88 -2.04 11.92 -0.37
N ARG A 89 -2.06 12.42 -1.60
CA ARG A 89 -2.54 13.77 -1.94
C ARG A 89 -4.01 13.79 -2.32
N GLU A 90 -4.44 12.82 -3.12
CA GLU A 90 -5.82 12.73 -3.59
C GLU A 90 -6.27 11.27 -3.72
N ILE A 91 -7.58 11.05 -3.54
CA ILE A 91 -8.23 9.77 -3.86
C ILE A 91 -9.11 10.01 -5.09
N ILE A 92 -8.71 9.46 -6.24
CA ILE A 92 -9.42 9.60 -7.51
C ILE A 92 -10.66 8.70 -7.50
N ALA A 93 -10.47 7.45 -7.11
CA ALA A 93 -11.53 6.45 -7.05
C ALA A 93 -11.26 5.47 -5.91
N LYS A 94 -12.34 5.01 -5.27
CA LYS A 94 -12.32 3.90 -4.33
C LYS A 94 -13.70 3.24 -4.26
N PRO A 95 -13.80 1.98 -3.82
CA PRO A 95 -15.08 1.38 -3.49
C PRO A 95 -15.81 2.17 -2.39
N ARG A 96 -17.12 2.30 -2.53
CA ARG A 96 -17.99 2.88 -1.48
C ARG A 96 -18.19 1.89 -0.34
N GLN A 97 -18.48 0.64 -0.70
CA GLN A 97 -18.60 -0.49 0.22
C GLN A 97 -17.40 -1.41 0.00
N LYS A 98 -16.95 -2.05 1.07
CA LYS A 98 -15.97 -3.14 0.91
C LYS A 98 -16.74 -4.37 0.44
N GLU A 99 -16.27 -5.05 -0.59
CA GLU A 99 -16.68 -6.44 -0.78
C GLU A 99 -16.27 -7.21 0.48
N GLN A 100 -17.23 -7.98 1.03
CA GLN A 100 -17.02 -8.78 2.24
C GLN A 100 -16.19 -10.01 1.93
#